data_AF-A0A7V1W9R1-F1
#
_entry.id   AF-A0A7V1W9R1-F1
#
_cell.length_a   1.000
_cell.length_b   1.000
_cell.length_c   1.000
_cell.angle_alpha   90.00
_cell.angle_beta   90.00
_cell.angle_gamma   90.00
#
_symmetry.space_group_name_H-M   'P 1'
#
loop_
_entity.id
_entity.type
_entity.pdbx_description
1 polymer ?
#
loop_
_entity_poly.entity_id
_entity_poly.type
_entity_poly.pdbx_seq_one_letter_code
_entity_poly.pdbx_strand_id
1 'polypeptide(L)'
;MPVLRWIPLALAAAILTVPLAATSQKVPIPPEVVALFDDIHDIDKLRVINPLKLTPEQVDRLIAAVQTAEAEYNRALADAAVPPIRQIAKEIEQTRQAMLAGASVPADFDAKVKTLQEEFVKRRDSADKETLKSLSAAIRKALTEEQVKTAISLVKKATADKDGKPTLRGTDESFFHYYVLHVFVKYPRIVPLLRDIKKAQAASGDSGR
;
A
#
# COMPACT_ATOMS: atom_id res chain seq x y z
N MET A 1 9.43 30.49 -8.68
CA MET A 1 8.53 29.68 -7.84
C MET A 1 7.13 29.80 -8.43
N PRO A 2 6.60 28.78 -9.13
CA PRO A 2 5.24 28.84 -9.65
C PRO A 2 4.24 28.36 -8.58
N VAL A 3 3.25 29.21 -8.32
CA VAL A 3 2.13 29.02 -7.40
C VAL A 3 1.10 28.13 -8.10
N LEU A 4 0.85 26.93 -7.56
CA LEU A 4 -0.16 26.00 -8.10
C LEU A 4 -1.56 26.51 -7.68
N ARG A 5 -2.29 27.07 -8.63
CA ARG A 5 -3.69 27.52 -8.48
C ARG A 5 -4.61 26.30 -8.37
N TRP A 6 -5.37 26.23 -7.28
CA TRP A 6 -6.48 25.29 -7.11
C TRP A 6 -7.69 25.86 -7.86
N ILE A 7 -8.22 25.10 -8.82
CA ILE A 7 -9.47 25.43 -9.51
C ILE A 7 -10.62 24.89 -8.66
N PRO A 8 -11.60 25.71 -8.21
CA PRO A 8 -12.84 25.19 -7.64
C PRO A 8 -13.73 24.69 -8.80
N LEU A 9 -14.01 23.39 -8.84
CA LEU A 9 -14.97 22.84 -9.79
C LEU A 9 -16.39 23.06 -9.24
N ALA A 10 -17.14 23.90 -9.94
CA ALA A 10 -18.52 24.23 -9.64
C ALA A 10 -19.45 23.03 -9.88
N LEU A 11 -20.42 22.93 -8.97
CA LEU A 11 -21.59 22.07 -8.99
C LEU A 11 -22.49 22.39 -10.19
N ALA A 12 -22.84 21.40 -11.00
CA ALA A 12 -23.99 21.46 -11.91
C ALA A 12 -24.67 20.10 -11.94
N ALA A 13 -25.85 20.04 -11.33
CA ALA A 13 -26.79 18.93 -11.43
C ALA A 13 -27.56 19.03 -12.75
N ALA A 14 -27.61 17.94 -13.50
CA ALA A 14 -28.67 17.69 -14.48
C ALA A 14 -28.97 16.19 -14.54
N ILE A 15 -30.21 15.85 -14.19
CA ILE A 15 -30.79 14.52 -14.13
C ILE A 15 -31.11 14.06 -15.56
N LEU A 16 -30.65 12.87 -15.95
CA LEU A 16 -31.31 12.04 -16.96
C LEU A 16 -31.26 10.58 -16.54
N THR A 17 -32.45 10.03 -16.36
CA THR A 17 -32.80 8.62 -16.14
C THR A 17 -32.25 7.71 -17.23
N VAL A 18 -31.50 6.68 -16.85
CA VAL A 18 -31.32 5.43 -17.61
C VAL A 18 -31.42 4.27 -16.61
N PRO A 19 -32.24 3.23 -16.86
CA PRO A 19 -32.22 2.04 -16.03
C PRO A 19 -31.00 1.21 -16.44
N LEU A 20 -29.85 1.45 -15.81
CA LEU A 20 -28.73 0.52 -15.91
C LEU A 20 -28.96 -0.64 -14.94
N ALA A 21 -29.85 -1.55 -15.30
CA ALA A 21 -29.71 -2.95 -14.92
C ALA A 21 -28.56 -3.56 -15.75
N ALA A 22 -27.37 -2.98 -15.66
CA ALA A 22 -26.15 -3.66 -16.04
C ALA A 22 -25.73 -4.45 -14.81
N THR A 23 -26.29 -5.64 -14.66
CA THR A 23 -25.59 -6.71 -13.95
C THR A 23 -24.24 -6.84 -14.63
N SER A 24 -23.21 -6.22 -14.04
CA SER A 24 -21.82 -6.44 -14.40
C SER A 24 -21.55 -7.92 -14.12
N GLN A 25 -21.84 -8.77 -15.11
CA GLN A 25 -21.28 -10.10 -15.18
C GLN A 25 -19.78 -9.87 -15.32
N LYS A 26 -19.10 -9.73 -14.18
CA LYS A 26 -17.65 -9.88 -14.11
C LYS A 26 -17.38 -11.29 -14.62
N VAL A 27 -16.99 -11.40 -15.88
CA VAL A 27 -16.44 -12.65 -16.42
C VAL A 27 -15.30 -13.03 -15.46
N PRO A 28 -15.40 -14.15 -14.74
CA PRO A 28 -14.38 -14.53 -13.79
C PRO A 28 -13.08 -14.76 -14.57
N ILE A 29 -12.04 -14.00 -14.22
CA ILE A 29 -10.72 -14.18 -14.83
C ILE A 29 -10.22 -15.57 -14.41
N PRO A 30 -9.77 -16.41 -15.36
CA PRO A 30 -9.29 -17.75 -15.02
C PRO A 30 -8.12 -17.70 -14.02
N PRO A 31 -8.07 -18.60 -13.02
CA PRO A 31 -7.03 -18.59 -11.99
C PRO A 31 -5.60 -18.63 -12.54
N GLU A 32 -5.38 -19.33 -13.65
CA GLU A 32 -4.10 -19.39 -14.34
C GLU A 32 -3.65 -18.03 -14.89
N VAL A 33 -4.60 -17.20 -15.34
CA VAL A 33 -4.29 -15.85 -15.82
C VAL A 33 -3.93 -14.94 -14.65
N VAL A 34 -4.62 -15.08 -13.50
CA VAL A 34 -4.27 -14.37 -12.26
C VAL A 34 -2.86 -14.75 -11.79
N ALA A 35 -2.50 -16.03 -11.84
CA ALA A 35 -1.17 -16.50 -11.49
C ALA A 35 -0.08 -15.90 -12.39
N LEU A 36 -0.34 -15.76 -13.69
CA LEU A 36 0.61 -15.10 -14.62
C LEU A 36 0.83 -13.62 -14.27
N PHE A 37 -0.20 -12.90 -13.84
CA PHE A 37 -0.04 -11.52 -13.39
C PHE A 37 0.79 -11.42 -12.10
N ASP A 38 0.57 -12.36 -11.17
CA ASP A 38 1.40 -12.49 -9.98
C ASP A 38 2.86 -12.76 -10.36
N ASP A 39 3.13 -13.73 -11.24
CA ASP A 39 4.49 -14.05 -11.70
C ASP A 39 5.18 -12.85 -12.38
N ILE A 40 4.46 -12.09 -13.20
CA ILE A 40 4.98 -10.86 -13.82
C ILE A 40 5.36 -9.83 -12.74
N HIS A 41 4.51 -9.62 -11.74
CA HIS A 41 4.80 -8.72 -10.64
C HIS A 41 5.99 -9.20 -9.80
N ASP A 42 6.07 -10.50 -9.53
CA ASP A 42 7.15 -11.14 -8.79
C ASP A 42 8.48 -10.95 -9.55
N ILE A 43 8.51 -11.16 -10.88
CA ILE A 43 9.69 -10.90 -11.74
C ILE A 43 10.14 -9.45 -11.64
N ASP A 44 9.21 -8.49 -11.72
CA ASP A 44 9.54 -7.07 -11.62
C ASP A 44 10.12 -6.70 -10.24
N LYS A 45 9.67 -7.37 -9.18
CA LYS A 45 10.22 -7.18 -7.83
C LYS A 45 11.56 -7.86 -7.68
N LEU A 46 11.75 -9.04 -8.24
CA LEU A 46 13.04 -9.74 -8.26
C LEU A 46 14.13 -8.91 -8.97
N ARG A 47 13.79 -8.14 -10.01
CA ARG A 47 14.74 -7.22 -10.69
C ARG A 47 15.34 -6.16 -9.75
N VAL A 48 14.63 -5.79 -8.68
CA VAL A 48 15.10 -4.79 -7.71
C VAL A 48 15.54 -5.38 -6.36
N ILE A 49 15.25 -6.65 -6.11
CA ILE A 49 15.69 -7.38 -4.91
C ILE A 49 16.99 -8.15 -5.17
N ASN A 50 17.10 -8.86 -6.30
CA ASN A 50 18.27 -9.69 -6.64
C ASN A 50 19.61 -8.94 -6.62
N PRO A 51 19.72 -7.67 -7.09
CA PRO A 51 20.97 -6.93 -7.01
C PRO A 51 21.50 -6.72 -5.59
N LEU A 52 20.63 -6.83 -4.57
CA LEU A 52 21.04 -6.75 -3.16
C LEU A 52 21.82 -7.98 -2.70
N LYS A 53 21.72 -9.12 -3.41
CA LYS A 53 22.39 -10.38 -3.04
C LYS A 53 22.15 -10.74 -1.56
N LEU A 54 20.88 -10.75 -1.16
CA LEU A 54 20.48 -10.97 0.22
C LEU A 54 20.93 -12.36 0.71
N THR A 55 21.46 -12.45 1.93
CA THR A 55 21.71 -13.75 2.59
C THR A 55 20.39 -14.32 3.15
N PRO A 56 20.31 -15.64 3.42
CA PRO A 56 19.12 -16.23 4.05
C PRO A 56 18.73 -15.53 5.36
N GLU A 57 19.70 -15.13 6.19
CA GLU A 57 19.48 -14.43 7.46
C GLU A 57 18.97 -13.00 7.24
N GLN A 58 19.39 -12.34 6.16
CA GLN A 58 18.82 -11.05 5.78
C GLN A 58 17.38 -11.20 5.33
N VAL A 59 17.08 -12.23 4.53
CA VAL A 59 15.72 -12.53 4.08
C VAL A 59 14.79 -12.77 5.28
N ASP A 60 15.23 -13.55 6.28
CA ASP A 60 14.46 -13.78 7.51
C ASP A 60 14.19 -12.49 8.29
N ARG A 61 15.20 -11.63 8.43
CA ARG A 61 15.04 -10.32 9.09
C ARG A 61 14.07 -9.41 8.33
N LEU A 62 14.09 -9.42 7.01
CA LEU A 62 13.16 -8.64 6.18
C LEU A 62 11.73 -9.16 6.31
N ILE A 63 11.52 -10.48 6.29
CA ILE A 63 10.21 -11.11 6.51
C ILE A 63 9.66 -10.68 7.88
N ALA A 64 10.46 -10.82 8.94
CA ALA A 64 10.05 -10.44 10.29
C ALA A 64 9.70 -8.94 10.40
N ALA A 65 10.49 -8.07 9.75
CA ALA A 65 10.25 -6.63 9.75
C ALA A 65 8.93 -6.27 9.05
N VAL A 66 8.65 -6.86 7.88
CA VAL A 66 7.40 -6.63 7.13
C VAL A 66 6.19 -7.11 7.91
N GLN A 67 6.23 -8.34 8.45
CA GLN A 67 5.12 -8.90 9.21
C GLN A 67 4.83 -8.10 10.48
N THR A 68 5.88 -7.63 11.17
CA THR A 68 5.72 -6.76 12.35
C THR A 68 5.06 -5.44 11.97
N ALA A 69 5.56 -4.79 10.91
CA ALA A 69 5.00 -3.53 10.43
C ALA A 69 3.53 -3.67 9.98
N GLU A 70 3.20 -4.76 9.29
CA GLU A 70 1.82 -5.06 8.87
C GLU A 70 0.89 -5.27 10.08
N ALA A 71 1.33 -6.03 11.09
CA ALA A 71 0.56 -6.25 12.30
C ALA A 71 0.33 -4.96 13.11
N GLU A 72 1.37 -4.12 13.23
CA GLU A 72 1.28 -2.81 13.90
C GLU A 72 0.36 -1.85 13.15
N TYR A 73 0.47 -1.81 11.82
CA TYR A 73 -0.39 -0.99 10.97
C TYR A 73 -1.87 -1.39 11.10
N ASN A 74 -2.16 -2.69 10.97
CA ASN A 74 -3.52 -3.22 11.07
C ASN A 74 -4.12 -2.95 12.47
N ARG A 75 -3.30 -3.06 13.53
CA ARG A 75 -3.72 -2.67 14.89
C ARG A 75 -4.06 -1.19 14.97
N ALA A 76 -3.18 -0.31 14.47
CA ALA A 76 -3.41 1.13 14.48
C ALA A 76 -4.68 1.53 13.71
N LEU A 77 -4.97 0.89 12.57
CA LEU A 77 -6.20 1.12 11.82
C LEU A 77 -7.45 0.61 12.55
N ALA A 78 -7.37 -0.57 13.16
CA ALA A 78 -8.47 -1.11 13.95
C ALA A 78 -8.78 -0.19 15.15
N ASP A 79 -7.76 0.27 15.87
CA ASP A 79 -7.90 1.19 17.00
C ASP A 79 -8.44 2.57 16.57
N ALA A 80 -8.15 3.00 15.34
CA ALA A 80 -8.67 4.23 14.77
C ALA A 80 -10.13 4.12 14.31
N ALA A 81 -10.53 3.00 13.71
CA ALA A 81 -11.86 2.83 13.10
C ALA A 81 -12.92 2.26 14.05
N VAL A 82 -12.57 1.22 14.80
CA VAL A 82 -13.56 0.37 15.49
C VAL A 82 -14.26 1.10 16.63
N PRO A 83 -13.57 1.77 17.58
CA PRO A 83 -14.25 2.40 18.71
C PRO A 83 -15.24 3.50 18.30
N PRO A 84 -14.89 4.46 17.40
CA PRO A 84 -15.82 5.52 17.00
C PRO A 84 -17.04 4.98 16.24
N ILE A 85 -16.86 4.01 15.34
CA ILE A 85 -17.99 3.40 14.61
C ILE A 85 -18.92 2.65 15.57
N ARG A 86 -18.37 1.93 16.57
CA ARG A 86 -19.18 1.24 17.58
C ARG A 86 -20.06 2.19 18.39
N GLN A 87 -19.59 3.41 18.66
CA GLN A 87 -20.38 4.41 19.40
C GLN A 87 -21.66 4.84 18.66
N ILE A 88 -21.66 4.77 17.33
CA ILE A 88 -22.78 5.21 16.49
C ILE A 88 -23.51 4.05 15.82
N ALA A 89 -23.18 2.79 16.16
CA ALA A 89 -23.69 1.60 15.48
C ALA A 89 -25.22 1.51 15.47
N LYS A 90 -25.88 1.86 16.59
CA LYS A 90 -27.34 1.89 16.68
C LYS A 90 -27.95 2.97 15.79
N GLU A 91 -27.32 4.14 15.72
CA GLU A 91 -27.75 5.26 14.88
C GLU A 91 -27.61 4.92 13.39
N ILE A 92 -26.53 4.21 13.02
CA ILE A 92 -26.35 3.64 11.67
C ILE A 92 -27.49 2.68 11.34
N GLU A 93 -27.82 1.74 12.23
CA GLU A 93 -28.88 0.76 12.00
C GLU A 93 -30.25 1.44 11.81
N GLN A 94 -30.59 2.38 12.70
CA GLN A 94 -31.83 3.13 12.65
C GLN A 94 -31.93 3.97 11.37
N THR A 95 -30.86 4.68 11.01
CA THR A 95 -30.81 5.48 9.79
C THR A 95 -30.97 4.60 8.56
N ARG A 96 -30.29 3.44 8.51
CA ARG A 96 -30.44 2.47 7.43
C ARG A 96 -31.89 1.98 7.30
N GLN A 97 -32.53 1.61 8.41
CA GLN A 97 -33.93 1.16 8.40
C GLN A 97 -34.88 2.27 7.89
N ALA A 98 -34.67 3.51 8.32
CA ALA A 98 -35.47 4.65 7.86
C ALA A 98 -35.26 4.92 6.35
N MET A 99 -34.02 4.86 5.86
CA MET A 99 -33.72 5.01 4.43
C MET A 99 -34.33 3.89 3.58
N LEU A 100 -34.35 2.65 4.08
CA LEU A 100 -35.02 1.54 3.41
C LEU A 100 -36.54 1.77 3.30
N ALA A 101 -37.12 2.57 4.21
CA ALA A 101 -38.51 2.99 4.16
C ALA A 101 -38.74 4.28 3.33
N GLY A 102 -37.70 4.82 2.68
CA GLY A 102 -37.79 6.01 1.81
C GLY A 102 -37.55 7.35 2.51
N ALA A 103 -37.11 7.35 3.78
CA ALA A 103 -36.72 8.59 4.47
C ALA A 103 -35.37 9.13 3.94
N SER A 104 -35.17 10.44 4.05
CA SER A 104 -33.87 11.07 3.80
C SER A 104 -32.89 10.82 4.96
N VAL A 105 -31.58 10.92 4.68
CA VAL A 105 -30.54 10.88 5.71
C VAL A 105 -30.68 12.10 6.62
N PRO A 106 -30.70 11.94 7.96
CA PRO A 106 -30.67 13.06 8.88
C PRO A 106 -29.37 13.87 8.73
N ALA A 107 -29.47 15.20 8.64
CA ALA A 107 -28.31 16.07 8.44
C ALA A 107 -27.25 15.92 9.56
N ASP A 108 -27.69 15.77 10.80
CA ASP A 108 -26.78 15.59 11.95
C ASP A 108 -26.02 14.27 11.89
N PHE A 109 -26.68 13.21 11.41
CA PHE A 109 -26.04 11.91 11.20
C PHE A 109 -25.00 11.98 10.08
N ASP A 110 -25.35 12.62 8.95
CA ASP A 110 -24.42 12.81 7.83
C ASP A 110 -23.18 13.60 8.25
N ALA A 111 -23.37 14.72 8.97
CA ALA A 111 -22.27 15.52 9.51
C ALA A 111 -21.36 14.71 10.44
N LYS A 112 -21.95 13.91 11.35
CA LYS A 112 -21.22 13.03 12.26
C LYS A 112 -20.41 11.97 11.51
N VAL A 113 -21.00 11.31 10.50
CA VAL A 113 -20.30 10.32 9.67
C VAL A 113 -19.13 10.98 8.93
N LYS A 114 -19.33 12.18 8.36
CA LYS A 114 -18.27 12.92 7.69
C LYS A 114 -17.10 13.26 8.62
N THR A 115 -17.38 13.73 9.84
CA THR A 115 -16.34 13.98 10.84
C THR A 115 -15.55 12.72 11.17
N LEU A 116 -16.23 11.59 11.39
CA LEU A 116 -15.56 10.31 11.65
C LEU A 116 -14.69 9.85 10.48
N GLN A 117 -15.14 10.06 9.23
CA GLN A 117 -14.34 9.77 8.05
C GLN A 117 -13.09 10.64 7.98
N GLU A 118 -13.21 11.94 8.21
CA GLU A 118 -12.07 12.87 8.21
C GLU A 118 -11.06 12.54 9.31
N GLU A 119 -11.52 12.19 10.51
CA GLU A 119 -10.67 11.75 11.61
C GLU A 119 -9.97 10.42 11.29
N PHE A 120 -10.69 9.46 10.72
CA PHE A 120 -10.11 8.19 10.30
C PHE A 120 -9.03 8.38 9.23
N VAL A 121 -9.28 9.23 8.22
CA VAL A 121 -8.29 9.56 7.19
C VAL A 121 -7.03 10.15 7.82
N LYS A 122 -7.15 11.11 8.75
CA LYS A 122 -6.00 11.69 9.45
C LYS A 122 -5.20 10.62 10.22
N ARG A 123 -5.89 9.74 10.95
CA ARG A 123 -5.24 8.66 11.70
C ARG A 123 -4.56 7.64 10.80
N ARG A 124 -5.20 7.26 9.69
CA ARG A 124 -4.62 6.38 8.67
C ARG A 124 -3.36 7.00 8.08
N ASP A 125 -3.41 8.28 7.68
CA ASP A 125 -2.26 8.95 7.07
C ASP A 125 -1.08 9.07 8.06
N SER A 126 -1.35 9.23 9.36
CA SER A 126 -0.32 9.15 10.41
C SER A 126 0.24 7.73 10.56
N ALA A 127 -0.63 6.71 10.58
CA ALA A 127 -0.21 5.31 10.66
C ALA A 127 0.63 4.89 9.44
N ASP A 128 0.28 5.34 8.23
CA ASP A 128 1.03 5.10 7.00
C ASP A 128 2.46 5.65 7.10
N LYS A 129 2.61 6.90 7.56
CA LYS A 129 3.91 7.56 7.72
C LYS A 129 4.79 6.87 8.76
N GLU A 130 4.21 6.54 9.91
CA GLU A 130 4.93 5.92 11.01
C GLU A 130 5.33 4.48 10.70
N THR A 131 4.47 3.74 9.99
CA THR A 131 4.78 2.40 9.48
C THR A 131 5.90 2.46 8.45
N LEU A 132 5.85 3.39 7.48
CA LEU A 132 6.91 3.53 6.48
C LEU A 132 8.25 3.89 7.15
N LYS A 133 8.25 4.81 8.12
CA LYS A 133 9.46 5.23 8.84
C LYS A 133 10.06 4.09 9.65
N SER A 134 9.25 3.39 10.45
CA SER A 134 9.70 2.27 11.28
C SER A 134 10.19 1.08 10.43
N LEU A 135 9.43 0.71 9.40
CA LEU A 135 9.81 -0.34 8.45
C LEU A 135 11.09 0.01 7.71
N SER A 136 11.25 1.26 7.27
CA SER A 136 12.49 1.69 6.62
C SER A 136 13.69 1.58 7.54
N ALA A 137 13.55 1.96 8.81
CA ALA A 137 14.61 1.80 9.80
C ALA A 137 14.95 0.32 10.04
N ALA A 138 13.94 -0.56 10.13
CA ALA A 138 14.12 -1.99 10.31
C ALA A 138 14.81 -2.65 9.11
N ILE A 139 14.38 -2.32 7.89
CA ILE A 139 15.00 -2.82 6.65
C ILE A 139 16.44 -2.32 6.54
N ARG A 140 16.71 -1.05 6.83
CA ARG A 140 18.08 -0.49 6.81
C ARG A 140 19.01 -1.26 7.75
N LYS A 141 18.54 -1.70 8.93
CA LYS A 141 19.31 -2.52 9.87
C LYS A 141 19.53 -3.96 9.40
N ALA A 142 18.67 -4.48 8.53
CA ALA A 142 18.82 -5.82 7.95
C ALA A 142 19.83 -5.85 6.79
N LEU A 143 20.03 -4.71 6.12
CA LEU A 143 20.92 -4.55 4.97
C LEU A 143 22.30 -4.02 5.38
N THR A 144 23.31 -4.25 4.53
CA THR A 144 24.61 -3.57 4.62
C THR A 144 24.53 -2.17 4.01
N GLU A 145 25.54 -1.33 4.26
CA GLU A 145 25.60 0.01 3.66
C GLU A 145 25.67 -0.04 2.12
N GLU A 146 26.39 -1.01 1.56
CA GLU A 146 26.48 -1.23 0.12
C GLU A 146 25.12 -1.59 -0.46
N GLN A 147 24.39 -2.50 0.19
CA GLN A 147 23.03 -2.87 -0.22
C GLN A 147 22.06 -1.68 -0.15
N VAL A 148 22.18 -0.82 0.87
CA VAL A 148 21.40 0.42 0.96
C VAL A 148 21.75 1.36 -0.20
N LYS A 149 23.03 1.55 -0.53
CA LYS A 149 23.47 2.34 -1.69
C LYS A 149 22.94 1.75 -3.00
N THR A 150 22.95 0.42 -3.15
CA THR A 150 22.38 -0.27 -4.31
C THR A 150 20.88 -0.03 -4.41
N ALA A 151 20.12 -0.16 -3.31
CA ALA A 151 18.68 0.13 -3.29
C ALA A 151 18.37 1.56 -3.73
N ILE A 152 19.13 2.55 -3.22
CA ILE A 152 19.00 3.96 -3.61
C ILE A 152 19.31 4.15 -5.10
N SER A 153 20.39 3.53 -5.60
CA SER A 153 20.79 3.61 -7.00
C SER A 153 19.72 3.04 -7.94
N LEU A 154 19.10 1.91 -7.56
CA LEU A 154 17.98 1.32 -8.31
C LEU A 154 16.81 2.28 -8.44
N VAL A 155 16.43 2.99 -7.37
CA VAL A 155 15.37 4.01 -7.43
C VAL A 155 15.76 5.19 -8.32
N LYS A 156 16.98 5.72 -8.15
CA LYS A 156 17.46 6.82 -9.00
C LYS A 156 17.44 6.46 -10.48
N LYS A 157 17.82 5.22 -10.82
CA LYS A 157 17.76 4.69 -12.19
C LYS A 157 16.33 4.49 -12.68
N ALA A 158 15.44 3.92 -11.86
CA ALA A 158 14.05 3.67 -12.23
C ALA A 158 13.24 4.96 -12.43
N THR A 159 13.67 6.05 -11.78
CA THR A 159 13.05 7.38 -11.86
C THR A 159 13.78 8.30 -12.83
N ALA A 160 14.78 7.81 -13.56
CA ALA A 160 15.47 8.61 -14.55
C ALA A 160 14.59 8.87 -15.78
N ASP A 161 14.74 10.04 -16.40
CA ASP A 161 14.15 10.33 -17.70
C ASP A 161 14.86 9.55 -18.82
N LYS A 162 14.44 9.80 -20.07
CA LYS A 162 15.03 9.16 -21.26
C LYS A 162 16.52 9.47 -21.45
N ASP A 163 17.02 10.55 -20.84
CA ASP A 163 18.41 10.97 -20.89
C ASP A 163 19.21 10.49 -19.67
N GLY A 164 18.60 9.67 -18.80
CA GLY A 164 19.24 9.15 -17.59
C GLY A 164 19.28 10.13 -16.42
N LYS A 165 18.59 11.26 -16.49
CA LYS A 165 18.55 12.26 -15.40
C LYS A 165 17.44 11.92 -14.40
N PRO A 166 17.73 11.88 -13.09
CA PRO A 166 16.69 11.63 -12.09
C PRO A 166 15.56 12.67 -12.16
N THR A 167 14.33 12.19 -12.40
CA THR A 167 13.13 13.05 -12.39
C THR A 167 12.64 13.33 -10.98
N LEU A 168 12.86 12.38 -10.07
CA LEU A 168 12.63 12.56 -8.64
C LEU A 168 13.82 13.30 -8.01
N ARG A 169 13.52 14.40 -7.33
CA ARG A 169 14.49 15.13 -6.48
C ARG A 169 14.28 14.70 -5.03
N GLY A 170 15.36 14.47 -4.29
CA GLY A 170 15.28 14.07 -2.89
C GLY A 170 16.65 13.77 -2.30
N THR A 171 16.68 13.54 -0.99
CA THR A 171 17.86 13.02 -0.29
C THR A 171 17.97 11.50 -0.50
N ASP A 172 19.15 10.94 -0.25
CA ASP A 172 19.35 9.48 -0.25
C ASP A 172 18.40 8.76 0.71
N GLU A 173 18.05 9.39 1.83
CA GLU A 173 17.02 8.88 2.75
C GLU A 173 15.63 8.85 2.08
N SER A 174 15.24 9.91 1.36
CA SER A 174 13.97 9.93 0.61
C SER A 174 13.92 8.85 -0.47
N PHE A 175 15.02 8.64 -1.21
CA PHE A 175 15.09 7.56 -2.20
C PHE A 175 15.01 6.18 -1.55
N PHE A 176 15.62 6.00 -0.38
CA PHE A 176 15.54 4.74 0.35
C PHE A 176 14.11 4.50 0.88
N HIS A 177 13.43 5.50 1.43
CA HIS A 177 12.01 5.39 1.80
C HIS A 177 11.13 5.06 0.59
N TYR A 178 11.43 5.64 -0.57
CA TYR A 178 10.73 5.30 -1.82
C TYR A 178 10.93 3.84 -2.22
N TYR A 179 12.17 3.32 -2.10
CA TYR A 179 12.47 1.90 -2.30
C TYR A 179 11.62 1.03 -1.37
N VAL A 180 11.61 1.34 -0.07
CA VAL A 180 10.86 0.57 0.93
C VAL A 180 9.36 0.58 0.63
N LEU A 181 8.80 1.74 0.34
CA LEU A 181 7.39 1.90 0.00
C LEU A 181 7.00 1.04 -1.22
N HIS A 182 7.80 1.06 -2.29
CA HIS A 182 7.46 0.38 -3.53
C HIS A 182 7.72 -1.13 -3.51
N VAL A 183 8.73 -1.58 -2.76
CA VAL A 183 9.11 -2.99 -2.71
C VAL A 183 8.41 -3.74 -1.59
N PHE A 184 8.26 -3.14 -0.41
CA PHE A 184 7.80 -3.85 0.79
C PHE A 184 6.40 -3.46 1.26
N VAL A 185 5.88 -2.30 0.85
CA VAL A 185 4.55 -1.84 1.31
C VAL A 185 3.50 -1.98 0.21
N LYS A 186 3.76 -1.43 -0.99
CA LYS A 186 2.79 -1.45 -2.10
C LYS A 186 2.67 -2.80 -2.80
N TYR A 187 3.49 -3.77 -2.44
CA TYR A 187 3.55 -5.07 -3.09
C TYR A 187 3.06 -6.17 -2.13
N PRO A 188 1.81 -6.62 -2.26
CA PRO A 188 1.17 -7.50 -1.27
C PRO A 188 1.82 -8.89 -1.18
N ARG A 189 2.54 -9.32 -2.23
CA ARG A 189 3.21 -10.62 -2.29
C ARG A 189 4.66 -10.59 -1.80
N ILE A 190 5.14 -9.50 -1.18
CA ILE A 190 6.53 -9.41 -0.75
C ILE A 190 6.95 -10.52 0.22
N VAL A 191 6.11 -10.89 1.19
CA VAL A 191 6.43 -11.95 2.16
C VAL A 191 6.48 -13.33 1.49
N PRO A 192 5.47 -13.75 0.68
CA PRO A 192 5.58 -14.94 -0.16
C PRO A 192 6.85 -14.96 -1.02
N LEU A 193 7.13 -13.87 -1.74
CA LEU A 193 8.29 -13.77 -2.62
C LEU A 193 9.62 -13.94 -1.86
N LEU A 194 9.76 -13.31 -0.69
CA LEU A 194 10.95 -13.47 0.15
C LEU A 194 11.13 -14.92 0.61
N ARG A 195 10.05 -15.64 0.92
CA ARG A 195 10.12 -17.07 1.26
C ARG A 195 10.57 -17.91 0.06
N ASP A 196 10.10 -17.61 -1.13
CA ASP A 196 10.50 -18.30 -2.35
C ASP A 196 11.98 -18.07 -2.68
N ILE A 197 12.48 -16.83 -2.50
CA ILE A 197 13.91 -16.51 -2.59
C ILE A 197 14.72 -17.39 -1.63
N LYS A 198 14.31 -17.48 -0.36
CA LYS A 198 14.99 -18.31 0.64
C LYS A 198 15.00 -19.79 0.24
N LYS A 199 13.88 -20.31 -0.24
CA LYS A 199 13.76 -21.70 -0.70
C LYS A 199 14.68 -21.98 -1.88
N ALA A 200 14.75 -21.08 -2.85
CA ALA A 200 15.63 -21.20 -4.01
C ALA A 200 17.12 -21.17 -3.61
N GLN A 201 17.49 -20.32 -2.64
CA GLN A 201 18.84 -20.26 -2.09
C GLN A 201 19.26 -21.58 -1.42
N ALA A 202 18.35 -22.20 -0.66
CA ALA A 202 18.60 -23.50 -0.03
C ALA A 202 18.81 -24.61 -1.08
N ALA A 203 17.99 -24.66 -2.13
CA ALA A 203 18.11 -25.64 -3.20
C ALA A 203 19.43 -25.50 -4.00
N SER A 204 19.87 -24.26 -4.22
CA SER A 204 21.11 -23.96 -4.95
C SER A 204 22.37 -24.32 -4.16
N GLY A 205 22.31 -24.27 -2.83
CA GLY A 205 23.41 -24.66 -1.94
C GLY A 205 23.61 -26.17 -1.82
N ASP A 206 22.55 -26.96 -2.04
CA ASP A 206 22.59 -28.43 -1.94
C ASP A 206 23.08 -29.09 -3.23
N SER A 207 22.98 -28.39 -4.37
CA SER A 207 23.38 -28.89 -5.69
C SER A 207 24.91 -28.85 -5.94
N GLY A 208 25.68 -28.38 -4.94
CA GLY A 208 27.13 -28.17 -5.02
C GLY A 208 27.96 -28.99 -4.02
N ARG A 209 27.36 -29.99 -3.37
CA ARG A 209 28.03 -30.98 -2.50
C ARG A 209 27.86 -32.39 -3.06
#